data_AF-A0A382ZK93-F1
#
_entry.id   AF-A0A382ZK93-F1
#
_cell.length_a   1.000
_cell.length_b   1.000
_cell.length_c   1.000
_cell.angle_alpha   90.00
_cell.angle_beta   90.00
_cell.angle_gamma   90.00
#
_symmetry.space_group_name_H-M   'P 1'
#
loop_
_entity.id
_entity.type
_entity.pdbx_description
1 polymer ?
#
loop_
_entity_poly.entity_id
_entity_poly.type
_entity_poly.pdbx_seq_one_letter_code
_entity_poly.pdbx_strand_id
1 'polypeptide(L)'
;MYISELNIHGFKSFAKKEKLKFGEGVTVIVGPNGCGKTNIVDAIRWVLGEQKYSVLRSGKMGDIIFNGADNLKPLSVCEAFLTVHNNRGKLPL
;
A
#
# COMPACT_ATOMS: atom_id res chain seq x y z
N MET A 1 -7.87 17.57 -6.19
CA MET A 1 -6.89 16.81 -5.41
C MET A 1 -7.35 15.36 -5.42
N TYR A 2 -6.48 14.43 -5.79
CA TYR A 2 -6.75 13.00 -5.75
C TYR A 2 -5.43 12.23 -5.63
N ILE A 3 -5.51 10.99 -5.14
CA ILE A 3 -4.39 10.04 -5.18
C ILE A 3 -4.28 9.57 -6.63
N SER A 4 -3.14 9.78 -7.29
CA SER A 4 -2.93 9.32 -8.67
C SER A 4 -2.15 8.02 -8.76
N GLU A 5 -1.32 7.74 -7.76
CA GLU A 5 -0.41 6.60 -7.82
C GLU A 5 -0.07 6.09 -6.43
N LEU A 6 0.07 4.77 -6.32
CA LEU A 6 0.65 4.09 -5.18
C LEU A 6 1.72 3.11 -5.69
N ASN A 7 2.97 3.33 -5.29
CA ASN A 7 4.06 2.38 -5.51
C ASN A 7 4.27 1.59 -4.22
N ILE A 8 4.32 0.28 -4.31
CA ILE A 8 4.47 -0.61 -3.16
C ILE A 8 5.56 -1.64 -3.45
N HIS A 9 6.44 -1.88 -2.48
CA HIS A 9 7.42 -2.95 -2.56
C HIS A 9 7.70 -3.52 -1.18
N GLY A 10 7.68 -4.85 -1.08
CA GLY A 10 7.91 -5.59 0.16
C GLY A 10 6.83 -5.41 1.23
N PHE A 11 5.71 -4.76 0.94
CA PHE A 11 4.65 -4.54 1.92
C PHE A 11 3.65 -5.70 1.92
N LYS A 12 3.55 -6.43 3.03
CA LYS A 12 2.62 -7.54 3.27
C LYS A 12 2.64 -8.61 2.19
N SER A 13 1.72 -8.57 1.23
CA SER A 13 1.59 -9.54 0.14
C SER A 13 2.33 -9.09 -1.14
N PHE A 14 2.83 -7.86 -1.18
CA PHE A 14 3.48 -7.26 -2.35
C PHE A 14 4.99 -7.51 -2.31
N ALA A 15 5.42 -8.74 -2.63
CA ALA A 15 6.84 -9.09 -2.64
C ALA A 15 7.66 -8.30 -3.68
N LYS A 16 7.06 -8.05 -4.85
CA LYS A 16 7.67 -7.30 -5.95
C LYS A 16 7.20 -5.86 -5.92
N LYS A 17 7.95 -5.00 -6.62
CA LYS A 17 7.56 -3.61 -6.83
C LYS A 17 6.35 -3.55 -7.75
N GLU A 18 5.25 -3.02 -7.23
CA GLU A 18 4.00 -2.82 -7.95
C GLU A 18 3.66 -1.34 -8.00
N LYS A 19 3.11 -0.89 -9.13
CA LYS A 19 2.69 0.49 -9.36
C LYS A 19 1.21 0.51 -9.73
N LEU A 20 0.39 0.97 -8.78
CA LEU A 20 -1.04 1.13 -8.98
C LEU A 20 -1.32 2.56 -9.41
N LYS A 21 -1.97 2.72 -10.56
CA LYS A 21 -2.44 4.01 -11.06
C LYS A 21 -3.92 4.17 -10.74
N PHE A 22 -4.29 5.33 -10.25
CA PHE A 22 -5.67 5.69 -9.94
C PHE A 22 -6.10 6.83 -10.87
N GLY A 23 -7.30 6.70 -11.43
CA GLY A 23 -7.90 7.74 -12.25
C GLY A 23 -8.63 8.78 -11.42
N GLU A 24 -9.00 9.88 -12.07
CA GLU A 24 -10.03 10.78 -11.52
C GLU A 24 -11.39 10.07 -11.49
N GLY A 25 -12.19 10.35 -10.47
CA GLY A 25 -13.49 9.71 -10.26
C GLY A 25 -13.42 8.48 -9.35
N VAL A 26 -14.02 7.36 -9.78
CA VAL A 26 -14.15 6.14 -8.97
C VAL A 26 -13.25 5.05 -9.55
N THR A 27 -12.31 4.57 -8.75
CA THR A 27 -11.48 3.39 -9.07
C THR A 27 -11.93 2.20 -8.24
N VAL A 28 -12.19 1.06 -8.87
CA VAL A 28 -12.62 -0.17 -8.20
C VAL A 28 -11.50 -1.20 -8.25
N ILE A 29 -11.17 -1.77 -7.09
CA ILE A 29 -10.13 -2.81 -6.96
C ILE A 29 -10.83 -4.16 -6.80
N VAL A 30 -10.60 -5.08 -7.76
CA VAL A 30 -11.21 -6.41 -7.79
C VAL A 30 -10.16 -7.52 -7.90
N GLY A 31 -10.55 -8.75 -7.59
CA GLY A 31 -9.68 -9.93 -7.64
C GLY A 31 -10.10 -11.02 -6.63
N PRO A 32 -9.53 -12.23 -6.70
CA PRO A 32 -9.87 -13.35 -5.82
C PRO A 32 -9.61 -13.06 -4.33
N ASN A 33 -10.23 -13.83 -3.44
CA ASN A 33 -9.93 -13.74 -2.00
C ASN A 33 -8.48 -14.12 -1.72
N GLY A 34 -7.85 -13.42 -0.78
CA GLY A 34 -6.44 -13.64 -0.43
C GLY A 34 -5.41 -12.98 -1.37
N CYS A 35 -5.80 -12.39 -2.51
CA CYS A 35 -4.83 -11.82 -3.46
C CYS A 35 -4.21 -10.47 -3.05
N GLY A 36 -4.45 -9.99 -1.83
CA GLY A 36 -3.83 -8.76 -1.31
C GLY A 36 -4.60 -7.45 -1.54
N LYS A 37 -5.85 -7.48 -2.04
CA LYS A 37 -6.66 -6.27 -2.30
C LYS A 37 -6.71 -5.32 -1.09
N THR A 38 -7.03 -5.85 0.09
CA THR A 38 -7.17 -5.02 1.30
C THR A 38 -5.82 -4.47 1.76
N ASN A 39 -4.70 -5.12 1.42
CA ASN A 39 -3.36 -4.62 1.75
C ASN A 39 -3.02 -3.33 1.00
N ILE A 40 -3.69 -3.03 -0.12
CA ILE A 40 -3.59 -1.73 -0.81
C ILE A 40 -4.11 -0.62 0.10
N VAL A 41 -5.24 -0.85 0.77
CA VAL A 41 -5.83 0.10 1.72
C VAL A 41 -4.93 0.28 2.94
N ASP A 42 -4.35 -0.80 3.46
CA ASP A 42 -3.39 -0.72 4.56
C ASP A 42 -2.14 0.08 4.17
N ALA A 43 -1.62 -0.12 2.95
CA ALA A 43 -0.46 0.63 2.46
C ALA A 43 -0.77 2.14 2.39
N ILE A 44 -1.95 2.52 1.89
CA ILE A 44 -2.40 3.92 1.88
C ILE A 44 -2.47 4.49 3.30
N ARG A 45 -3.06 3.76 4.25
CA ARG A 45 -3.12 4.19 5.66
C ARG A 45 -1.74 4.36 6.27
N TRP A 46 -0.84 3.42 6.00
CA TRP A 46 0.52 3.44 6.50
C TRP A 46 1.32 4.63 5.95
N VAL A 47 1.22 4.92 4.65
CA VAL A 47 1.85 6.11 4.03
C VAL A 47 1.31 7.41 4.63
N LEU A 48 0.02 7.46 4.98
CA LEU A 48 -0.60 8.60 5.65
C LEU A 48 -0.27 8.71 7.14
N GLY A 49 0.62 7.86 7.67
CA GLY A 49 1.15 7.94 9.02
C GLY A 49 0.44 7.09 10.05
N GLU A 50 -0.38 6.11 9.66
CA GLU A 50 -0.93 5.15 10.61
C GLU A 50 0.19 4.31 11.25
N GLN A 51 0.25 4.32 12.59
CA GLN A 51 1.29 3.64 13.38
C GLN A 51 0.76 2.45 14.18
N LYS A 52 -0.57 2.32 14.36
CA LYS A 52 -1.17 1.21 15.11
C LYS A 52 -1.23 -0.03 14.24
N TYR A 53 -0.40 -1.03 14.57
CA TYR A 53 -0.35 -2.31 13.85
C TYR A 53 -1.73 -3.00 13.75
N SER A 54 -2.59 -2.85 14.75
CA SER A 54 -3.94 -3.42 14.74
C SER A 54 -4.85 -2.79 13.69
N VAL A 55 -4.75 -1.47 13.47
CA VAL A 55 -5.48 -0.75 12.40
C VAL A 55 -4.99 -1.19 11.02
N LEU A 56 -3.69 -1.47 10.93
CA LEU A 56 -3.08 -2.08 9.75
C LEU A 56 -3.33 -3.57 9.67
N ARG A 57 -4.14 -4.21 10.53
CA ARG A 57 -4.46 -5.65 10.47
C ARG A 57 -3.20 -6.53 10.46
N SER A 58 -2.26 -6.18 11.33
CA SER A 58 -1.01 -6.89 11.60
C SER A 58 -0.94 -7.27 13.08
N GLY A 59 -0.16 -8.29 13.46
CA GLY A 59 0.02 -8.69 14.87
C GLY A 59 1.08 -7.87 15.60
N LYS A 60 2.12 -7.46 14.88
CA LYS A 60 3.15 -6.53 15.30
C LYS A 60 3.56 -5.63 14.12
N MET A 61 4.28 -4.55 14.40
CA MET A 61 4.72 -3.62 13.35
C MET A 61 5.60 -4.30 12.30
N GLY A 62 6.43 -5.27 12.69
CA GLY A 62 7.28 -6.01 11.74
C GLY A 62 6.50 -6.84 10.69
N ASP A 63 5.24 -7.20 10.97
CA ASP A 63 4.43 -8.02 10.03
C ASP A 63 3.97 -7.23 8.80
N ILE A 64 4.27 -5.92 8.73
CA ILE A 64 4.05 -5.14 7.50
C ILE A 64 5.07 -5.49 6.42
N ILE A 65 6.23 -6.06 6.78
CA ILE A 65 7.26 -6.50 5.83
C ILE A 65 6.86 -7.88 5.28
N PHE A 66 7.05 -8.07 3.97
CA PHE A 66 6.77 -9.32 3.28
C PHE A 66 7.56 -10.47 3.91
N ASN A 67 6.84 -11.45 4.45
CA ASN A 67 7.40 -12.55 5.24
C ASN A 67 7.56 -13.86 4.46
N GLY A 68 7.57 -13.81 3.13
CA GLY A 68 7.76 -14.98 2.28
C GLY A 68 6.47 -15.61 1.77
N ALA A 69 6.63 -16.45 0.74
CA ALA A 69 5.61 -17.33 0.17
C ALA A 69 6.35 -18.57 -0.41
N ASP A 70 5.63 -19.60 -0.86
CA ASP A 70 6.22 -20.89 -1.30
C ASP A 70 7.45 -20.75 -2.22
N ASN A 71 7.44 -19.76 -3.12
CA ASN A 71 8.52 -19.52 -4.08
C ASN A 71 9.26 -18.19 -3.89
N LEU A 72 9.06 -17.48 -2.77
CA LEU A 72 9.61 -16.15 -2.52
C LEU A 72 10.16 -16.04 -1.10
N LYS A 73 11.44 -15.65 -0.99
CA LYS A 73 12.09 -15.42 0.31
C LYS A 73 11.50 -14.18 1.01
N PRO A 74 11.47 -14.15 2.35
CA PRO A 74 11.12 -12.95 3.10
C PRO A 74 12.08 -11.81 2.76
N LEU A 75 11.58 -10.57 2.89
CA LEU A 75 12.38 -9.35 2.74
C LEU A 75 12.70 -8.76 4.10
N SER A 76 13.73 -7.90 4.15
CA SER A 76 14.13 -7.18 5.36
C SER A 76 13.55 -5.77 5.44
N VAL A 77 12.96 -5.27 4.35
CA VAL A 77 12.46 -3.91 4.24
C VAL A 77 11.21 -3.88 3.37
N CYS A 78 10.35 -2.89 3.61
CA CYS A 78 9.23 -2.54 2.77
C CYS A 78 9.17 -1.03 2.57
N GLU A 79 8.61 -0.61 1.45
CA GLU A 79 8.39 0.79 1.11
C GLU A 79 7.04 0.97 0.43
N ALA A 80 6.42 2.12 0.66
CA ALA A 80 5.21 2.54 -0.02
C ALA A 80 5.28 4.04 -0.28
N PHE A 81 4.96 4.46 -1.50
CA PHE A 81 4.95 5.86 -1.92
C PHE A 81 3.61 6.20 -2.52
N LEU A 82 2.99 7.27 -2.01
CA LEU A 82 1.70 7.78 -2.48
C LEU A 82 1.92 9.09 -3.22
N THR A 83 1.52 9.16 -4.48
CA THR A 83 1.53 10.40 -5.25
C THR A 83 0.15 11.03 -5.20
N VAL A 84 0.09 12.30 -4.78
CA VAL A 84 -1.15 13.08 -4.72
C VAL A 84 -1.08 14.20 -5.76
N HIS A 85 -2.02 14.23 -6.69
CA HIS A 85 -2.18 15.36 -7.60
C HIS A 85 -2.84 16.52 -6.87
N ASN A 86 -2.10 17.59 -6.62
CA ASN A 86 -2.58 18.81 -5.98
C ASN A 86 -3.17 19.82 -6.98
N ASN A 87 -3.97 19.37 -7.95
CA ASN A 87 -4.57 20.21 -9.01
C ASN A 87 -5.59 21.27 -8.54
N ARG A 88 -5.82 21.38 -7.22
CA ARG A 88 -6.71 22.38 -6.61
C ARG A 88 -6.00 23.23 -5.55
N GLY A 89 -4.67 23.16 -5.45
CA GLY A 89 -3.88 23.96 -4.50
C GLY A 89 -4.27 23.78 -3.03
N LYS A 90 -4.77 22.60 -2.64
CA LYS A 90 -5.25 22.34 -1.27
C LYS A 90 -4.15 21.94 -0.31
N LEU A 91 -3.09 21.32 -0.83
CA LEU A 91 -1.91 20.97 -0.04
C LEU A 91 -0.88 22.11 -0.13
N PRO A 92 -0.12 22.39 0.95
CA PRO A 92 1.00 23.32 0.90
C PRO A 92 2.07 22.79 -0.08
N LEU A 93 2.77 23.72 -0.73
CA LEU A 93 3.94 23.48 -1.60
C LEU A 93 5.21 23.88 -0.87
#